data_AF-A0A662PZA1-F1
#
_entry.id   AF-A0A662PZA1-F1
#
_cell.length_a   1.000
_cell.length_b   1.000
_cell.length_c   1.000
_cell.angle_alpha   90.00
_cell.angle_beta   90.00
_cell.angle_gamma   90.00
#
_symmetry.space_group_name_H-M   'P 1'
#
loop_
_entity.id
_entity.type
_entity.pdbx_description
1 polymer ?
#
loop_
_entity_poly.entity_id
_entity_poly.type
_entity_poly.pdbx_seq_one_letter_code
_entity_poly.pdbx_strand_id
1 'polypeptide(L)'
;REIEERFRGIVVEQRTLRRVLRRRADKIRQKKLYYVEAEKIDEKTVKFKIKTQGGLYVKELIDGDEGRTKPNVAELLGRRPLRIDLKVIEVEAPKTASSKKDFEEGSGG
;
A
#
# COMPACT_ATOMS: atom_id res chain seq x y z
N ARG A 1 -12.65 -8.99 9.54
CA ARG A 1 -13.21 -7.63 9.70
C ARG A 1 -12.22 -6.69 10.39
N GLU A 2 -11.62 -7.06 11.53
CA GLU A 2 -10.63 -6.20 12.21
C GLU A 2 -9.48 -5.69 11.31
N ILE A 3 -8.85 -6.55 10.48
CA ILE A 3 -7.80 -6.12 9.55
C ILE A 3 -8.31 -5.00 8.62
N GLU A 4 -9.49 -5.16 8.05
CA GLU A 4 -10.03 -4.21 7.08
C GLU A 4 -10.28 -2.84 7.72
N GLU A 5 -10.74 -2.82 8.96
CA GLU A 5 -10.97 -1.60 9.75
C GLU A 5 -9.65 -0.93 10.14
N ARG A 6 -8.69 -1.69 10.68
CA ARG A 6 -7.41 -1.17 11.17
C ARG A 6 -6.48 -0.69 10.05
N PHE A 7 -6.63 -1.23 8.85
CA PHE A 7 -5.80 -0.91 7.69
C PHE A 7 -6.54 -0.07 6.62
N ARG A 8 -7.62 0.61 6.99
CA ARG A 8 -8.35 1.52 6.08
C ARG A 8 -7.81 2.94 6.15
N GLY A 9 -7.37 3.46 5.00
CA GLY A 9 -7.01 4.87 4.85
C GLY A 9 -5.80 5.34 5.66
N ILE A 10 -4.94 4.42 6.08
CA ILE A 10 -3.80 4.71 6.97
C ILE A 10 -2.52 5.08 6.22
N VAL A 11 -1.54 5.59 6.96
CA VAL A 11 -0.16 5.74 6.52
C VAL A 11 0.66 4.58 7.08
N VAL A 12 1.48 3.96 6.23
CA VAL A 12 2.42 2.90 6.59
C VAL A 12 3.83 3.43 6.47
N GLU A 13 4.61 3.24 7.54
CA GLU A 13 6.03 3.57 7.62
C GLU A 13 6.87 2.36 7.23
N GLN A 14 7.64 2.49 6.16
CA GLN A 14 8.51 1.43 5.65
C GLN A 14 9.95 1.92 5.61
N ARG A 15 10.78 1.39 6.51
CA ARG A 15 12.23 1.53 6.43
C ARG A 15 12.72 0.75 5.21
N THR A 16 13.73 1.26 4.51
CA THR A 16 14.31 0.63 3.32
C THR A 16 14.54 -0.86 3.54
N LEU A 17 13.94 -1.73 2.74
CA LEU A 17 14.01 -3.18 2.98
C LEU A 17 15.43 -3.71 2.93
N ARG A 18 15.68 -4.74 3.73
CA ARG A 18 17.01 -5.37 3.82
C ARG A 18 17.55 -5.79 2.46
N ARG A 19 16.71 -6.45 1.64
CA ARG A 19 17.08 -6.93 0.30
C ARG A 19 17.45 -5.82 -0.70
N VAL A 20 17.08 -4.56 -0.45
CA VAL A 20 17.38 -3.43 -1.34
C VAL A 20 18.38 -2.43 -0.76
N LEU A 21 18.90 -2.66 0.45
CA LEU A 21 19.86 -1.75 1.10
C LEU A 21 21.11 -1.49 0.24
N ARG A 22 21.57 -2.46 -0.53
CA ARG A 22 22.72 -2.29 -1.44
C ARG A 22 22.51 -1.22 -2.52
N ARG A 23 21.25 -0.89 -2.85
CA ARG A 23 20.89 0.01 -3.96
C ARG A 23 20.21 1.29 -3.51
N ARG A 24 19.85 1.41 -2.22
CA ARG A 24 19.04 2.52 -1.72
C ARG A 24 19.49 2.92 -0.33
N ALA A 25 19.54 4.23 -0.07
CA ALA A 25 19.77 4.78 1.26
C ALA A 25 18.79 4.19 2.28
N ASP A 26 19.28 3.88 3.47
CA ASP A 26 18.46 3.39 4.58
C ASP A 26 17.66 4.55 5.19
N LYS A 27 16.35 4.58 4.92
CA LYS A 27 15.45 5.61 5.45
C LYS A 27 14.02 5.11 5.55
N ILE A 28 13.24 5.73 6.42
CA ILE A 28 11.80 5.49 6.56
C ILE A 28 11.07 6.27 5.47
N ARG A 29 10.09 5.61 4.84
CA ARG A 29 9.18 6.22 3.86
C ARG A 29 7.76 5.99 4.32
N GLN A 30 6.98 7.06 4.33
CA GLN A 30 5.54 7.01 4.57
C GLN A 30 4.82 6.79 3.23
N LYS A 31 3.92 5.81 3.20
CA LYS A 31 3.09 5.48 2.03
C LYS A 31 1.66 5.27 2.45
N LYS A 32 0.72 5.79 1.65
CA LYS A 32 -0.71 5.62 1.92
C LYS A 32 -1.16 4.21 1.56
N LEU A 33 -1.85 3.56 2.50
CA LEU A 33 -2.62 2.36 2.29
C LEU A 33 -4.10 2.76 2.23
N TYR A 34 -4.74 2.56 1.09
CA TYR A 34 -6.12 3.00 0.90
C TYR A 34 -7.09 2.03 1.58
N TYR A 35 -6.95 0.74 1.31
CA TYR A 35 -7.73 -0.30 1.97
C TYR A 35 -7.07 -1.68 1.86
N VAL A 36 -7.51 -2.56 2.74
CA VAL A 36 -7.32 -4.01 2.68
C VAL A 36 -8.70 -4.66 2.78
N GLU A 37 -9.01 -5.57 1.87
CA GLU A 37 -10.14 -6.49 1.96
C GLU A 37 -9.59 -7.90 2.20
N ALA A 38 -10.21 -8.67 3.08
CA ALA A 38 -9.72 -9.97 3.52
C ALA A 38 -10.75 -11.08 3.28
N GLU A 39 -10.35 -12.08 2.52
CA GLU A 39 -11.14 -13.28 2.23
C GLU A 39 -10.45 -14.49 2.87
N LYS A 40 -11.09 -15.11 3.86
CA LYS A 40 -10.59 -16.36 4.45
C LYS A 40 -10.89 -17.50 3.48
N ILE A 41 -9.84 -18.14 2.96
CA ILE A 41 -9.97 -19.26 2.01
C ILE A 41 -10.12 -20.57 2.80
N ASP A 42 -9.29 -20.75 3.82
CA ASP A 42 -9.35 -21.90 4.73
C ASP A 42 -8.77 -21.51 6.11
N GLU A 43 -8.51 -22.47 6.99
CA GLU A 43 -7.97 -22.22 8.33
C GLU A 43 -6.59 -21.56 8.37
N LYS A 44 -5.77 -21.79 7.34
CA LYS A 44 -4.36 -21.38 7.26
C LYS A 44 -4.09 -20.42 6.08
N THR A 45 -5.08 -20.21 5.22
CA THR A 45 -4.95 -19.39 4.01
C THR A 45 -5.93 -18.22 4.04
N VAL A 46 -5.38 -17.02 3.85
CA VAL A 46 -6.15 -15.79 3.67
C VAL A 46 -5.68 -15.11 2.39
N LYS A 47 -6.64 -14.55 1.65
CA LYS A 47 -6.40 -13.76 0.46
C LYS A 47 -6.72 -12.31 0.77
N PHE A 48 -5.80 -11.41 0.42
CA PHE A 48 -5.99 -9.99 0.60
C PHE A 48 -6.09 -9.28 -0.76
N LYS A 49 -7.06 -8.37 -0.88
CA LYS A 49 -7.08 -7.37 -1.95
C LYS A 49 -6.66 -6.03 -1.35
N ILE A 50 -5.63 -5.42 -1.91
CA ILE A 50 -4.95 -4.28 -1.31
C ILE A 50 -4.81 -3.17 -2.35
N LYS A 51 -5.26 -1.97 -2.01
CA LYS A 51 -4.99 -0.76 -2.82
C LYS A 51 -4.05 0.16 -2.05
N THR A 52 -2.92 0.53 -2.67
CA THR A 52 -1.86 1.31 -2.03
C THR A 52 -1.35 2.41 -2.93
N GLN A 53 -0.66 3.38 -2.33
CA GLN A 53 0.17 4.33 -3.07
C GLN A 53 1.37 3.62 -3.71
N GLY A 54 1.75 4.06 -4.90
CA GLY A 54 2.96 3.60 -5.58
C GLY A 54 4.21 3.63 -4.68
N GLY A 55 4.93 2.51 -4.68
CA GLY A 55 6.15 2.32 -3.90
C GLY A 55 5.93 1.79 -2.47
N LEU A 56 4.71 1.42 -2.09
CA LEU A 56 4.46 0.62 -0.89
C LEU A 56 4.85 -0.84 -1.15
N TYR A 57 5.64 -1.42 -0.24
CA TYR A 57 6.11 -2.80 -0.33
C TYR A 57 5.09 -3.74 0.31
N VAL A 58 4.31 -4.42 -0.54
CA VAL A 58 3.11 -5.16 -0.12
C VAL A 58 3.44 -6.41 0.71
N LYS A 59 4.50 -7.18 0.38
CA LYS A 59 4.84 -8.37 1.18
C LYS A 59 5.19 -7.99 2.62
N GLU A 60 5.85 -6.84 2.77
CA GLU A 60 6.33 -6.36 4.05
C GLU A 60 5.27 -5.63 4.87
N LEU A 61 4.20 -5.14 4.22
CA LEU A 61 2.95 -4.84 4.92
C LEU A 61 2.35 -6.10 5.59
N ILE A 62 2.57 -7.29 5.02
CA ILE A 62 2.06 -8.55 5.58
C ILE A 62 3.00 -9.10 6.67
N ASP A 63 4.29 -9.28 6.40
CA ASP A 63 5.23 -9.95 7.34
C ASP A 63 5.98 -9.02 8.32
N GLY A 64 5.92 -7.70 8.09
CA GLY A 64 6.56 -6.68 8.91
C GLY A 64 8.06 -6.44 8.67
N ASP A 65 8.73 -7.23 7.83
CA ASP A 65 10.19 -7.17 7.56
C ASP A 65 11.03 -7.01 8.84
N GLU A 66 10.76 -7.86 9.85
CA GLU A 66 11.42 -7.79 11.16
C GLU A 66 11.30 -6.42 11.85
N GLY A 67 10.12 -5.82 11.80
CA GLY A 67 9.83 -4.54 12.44
C GLY A 67 10.22 -3.31 11.64
N ARG A 68 10.63 -3.49 10.38
CA ARG A 68 10.95 -2.39 9.44
C ARG A 68 9.72 -1.80 8.76
N THR A 69 8.56 -2.46 8.84
CA THR A 69 7.27 -1.93 8.38
C THR A 69 6.29 -1.81 9.54
N LYS A 70 5.75 -0.61 9.77
CA LYS A 70 4.75 -0.34 10.81
C LYS A 70 3.63 0.59 10.31
N PRO A 71 2.36 0.31 10.63
CA PRO A 71 1.85 -0.98 11.14
C PRO A 71 1.97 -2.10 10.09
N ASN A 72 1.85 -3.37 10.51
CA ASN A 72 1.86 -4.54 9.62
C ASN A 72 0.86 -5.62 10.08
N VAL A 73 0.44 -6.49 9.17
CA VAL A 73 -0.63 -7.49 9.42
C VAL A 73 -0.16 -8.58 10.39
N ALA A 74 1.08 -9.05 10.28
CA ALA A 74 1.60 -10.10 11.16
C ALA A 74 1.62 -9.68 12.63
N GLU A 75 1.94 -8.42 12.92
CA GLU A 75 1.90 -7.85 14.27
C GLU A 75 0.47 -7.76 14.80
N LEU A 76 -0.49 -7.32 13.97
CA LEU A 76 -1.91 -7.31 14.36
C LEU A 76 -2.44 -8.72 14.68
N LEU A 77 -2.07 -9.71 13.87
CA LEU A 77 -2.52 -11.10 14.05
C LEU A 77 -1.70 -11.88 15.10
N GLY A 78 -0.60 -11.32 15.59
CA GLY A 78 0.37 -12.04 16.44
C GLY A 78 1.00 -13.26 15.76
N ARG A 79 0.98 -13.34 14.42
CA ARG A 79 1.44 -14.50 13.64
C ARG A 79 2.06 -14.06 12.31
N ARG A 80 3.21 -14.63 11.97
CA ARG A 80 3.85 -14.42 10.66
C ARG A 80 3.38 -15.46 9.63
N PRO A 81 3.24 -15.07 8.37
CA PRO A 81 2.94 -16.02 7.29
C PRO A 81 4.16 -16.91 7.01
N LEU A 82 3.91 -18.17 6.64
CA LEU A 82 4.97 -19.08 6.15
C LEU A 82 5.34 -18.79 4.69
N ARG A 83 4.38 -18.30 3.89
CA ARG A 83 4.55 -18.02 2.46
C ARG A 83 3.66 -16.85 2.06
N ILE A 84 4.15 -16.01 1.14
CA ILE A 84 3.39 -14.90 0.54
C ILE A 84 3.52 -14.95 -0.97
N ASP A 85 2.39 -15.21 -1.64
CA ASP A 85 2.23 -15.02 -3.08
C ASP A 85 1.61 -13.64 -3.36
N LEU A 86 2.17 -12.91 -4.32
CA LEU A 86 1.75 -11.55 -4.65
C LEU A 86 1.53 -11.43 -6.16
N LYS A 87 0.38 -10.92 -6.55
CA LYS A 87 0.03 -10.57 -7.93
C LYS A 87 -0.50 -9.14 -7.97
N VAL A 88 -0.01 -8.35 -8.93
CA VAL A 88 -0.57 -7.04 -9.24
C VAL A 88 -1.79 -7.25 -10.13
N ILE A 89 -2.93 -6.68 -9.75
CA ILE A 89 -4.20 -6.81 -10.48
C ILE A 89 -4.52 -5.56 -11.31
N GLU A 90 -4.06 -4.39 -10.89
CA GLU A 90 -4.36 -3.10 -11.53
C GLU A 90 -3.28 -2.07 -11.18
N VAL A 91 -3.01 -1.12 -12.09
CA VAL A 91 -2.15 0.03 -11.87
C VAL A 91 -2.84 1.27 -12.42
N GLU A 92 -3.11 2.25 -11.55
CA GLU A 92 -3.72 3.54 -11.92
C GLU A 92 -2.61 4.58 -12.12
N ALA A 93 -2.63 5.27 -13.27
CA ALA A 93 -1.84 6.48 -13.49
C ALA A 93 -2.55 7.69 -12.87
N PRO A 94 -1.83 8.70 -12.37
CA PRO A 94 -2.46 9.95 -11.94
C PRO A 94 -3.22 10.54 -13.13
N LYS A 95 -4.49 10.90 -12.91
CA LYS A 95 -5.24 11.67 -13.91
C LYS A 95 -4.55 13.02 -14.04
N THR A 96 -3.89 13.26 -15.17
CA THR A 96 -3.41 14.60 -15.51
C THR A 96 -4.59 15.54 -15.44
N ALA A 97 -4.48 16.62 -14.67
CA ALA A 97 -5.52 17.64 -14.65
C ALA A 97 -5.69 18.16 -16.08
N SER A 98 -6.85 17.89 -16.69
CA SER A 98 -7.26 18.53 -17.93
C SER A 98 -7.39 20.03 -17.65
N SER A 99 -6.43 20.82 -18.13
CA SER A 99 -6.54 22.26 -18.19
C SER A 99 -7.70 22.64 -19.11
N LYS A 100 -8.92 22.76 -18.57
CA LYS A 100 -9.94 23.62 -19.17
C LYS A 100 -9.77 25.00 -18.57
N LYS A 101 -9.00 25.85 -19.24
CA LYS A 101 -9.24 27.29 -19.17
C LYS A 101 -10.26 27.57 -20.26
N ASP A 102 -11.50 27.79 -19.84
CA ASP A 102 -12.50 28.40 -20.71
C ASP A 102 -11.97 29.79 -21.08
N PHE A 103 -11.70 29.99 -22.37
CA PHE A 103 -11.46 31.31 -22.93
C PHE A 103 -12.84 31.94 -23.05
N GLU A 104 -13.23 32.76 -22.08
CA GLU A 104 -14.37 33.66 -22.27
C GLU A 104 -13.98 34.63 -23.39
N GLU A 105 -14.67 34.51 -24.54
CA GLU A 105 -14.72 35.54 -25.56
C GLU A 105 -15.31 36.80 -24.92
N GLY A 106 -14.43 37.67 -24.45
CA GLY A 106 -14.77 39.05 -24.15
C GLY A 106 -15.10 39.78 -25.45
N SER A 107 -16.39 39.87 -25.76
CA SER A 107 -16.96 40.91 -26.61
C SER A 107 -16.40 42.27 -26.21
N GLY A 108 -15.79 42.99 -27.16
CA GLY A 108 -15.32 44.35 -26.94
C GLY A 108 -15.16 45.11 -28.25
N GLY A 109 -16.13 45.98 -28.53
CA GLY A 109 -15.99 47.21 -29.35
C GLY A 109 -16.06 47.04 -30.86
#